data_AF-A0A923XML5-F1
#
_entry.id   AF-A0A923XML5-F1
#
_cell.length_a   1.000
_cell.length_b   1.000
_cell.length_c   1.000
_cell.angle_alpha   90.00
_cell.angle_beta   90.00
_cell.angle_gamma   90.00
#
_symmetry.space_group_name_H-M   'P 1'
#
loop_
_entity.id
_entity.type
_entity.pdbx_description
1 polymer ?
#
loop_
_entity_poly.entity_id
_entity_poly.type
_entity_poly.pdbx_seq_one_letter_code
_entity_poly.pdbx_strand_id
1 'polypeptide(L)'
;MHFFNLIKNDFLHLSKKYQFSIILILTLAFLARFINYFHLGYVYDLISTQYSWAKNATDNGFIVFWKDYSKDLDYLPGAIYLGMIIQYINKLFGFFSAGGNEYGFVFVLKTFNTLNDFTFAYLLYYIAKKNTNLSNIRLFITPVLSLILPSLWFISSVWGQFDTFPVNLCIITTLLLYRAQANKNTKYGSLAGIIFGLSLWFKLQSLLILPPLILLFITFKNFQLIRQFILYFSFTTFLILVVPLFANAQRTNFVLSQVIIRSNNVSNGASSFWPLVNMRKYGTDLWFTIGNFDITASRVSYLVYLVFMVYLLVKLFPKIKNDISFNPKKIWTKIASLAELTFLQFVTIMMISSNIYFFFFTKMMSRYLQFGFLFALIFLTLQTNISRFKLFLGAILITEVGYFINQVGIYGYYNDNLIWAVAFERGAWAIDKVWLGSWFNLVGISLIYLLAIRFAKQTRKPTEL
;
A
#
# COMPACT_ATOMS: atom_id res chain seq x y z
N MET A 1 -9.30 -26.59 -5.18
CA MET A 1 -10.36 -27.32 -4.44
C MET A 1 -10.24 -27.22 -2.92
N HIS A 2 -9.10 -27.50 -2.28
CA HIS A 2 -8.96 -27.47 -0.80
C HIS A 2 -9.38 -26.12 -0.16
N PHE A 3 -9.07 -25.01 -0.83
CA PHE A 3 -9.46 -23.65 -0.45
C PHE A 3 -10.98 -23.43 -0.36
N PHE A 4 -11.72 -23.78 -1.41
CA PHE A 4 -13.17 -23.55 -1.46
C PHE A 4 -13.86 -24.38 -0.39
N ASN A 5 -13.32 -25.57 -0.10
CA ASN A 5 -13.82 -26.42 0.98
C ASN A 5 -13.58 -25.80 2.37
N LEU A 6 -12.42 -25.18 2.60
CA LEU A 6 -12.12 -24.48 3.87
C LEU A 6 -13.10 -23.33 4.14
N ILE A 7 -13.27 -22.43 3.18
CA ILE A 7 -14.20 -21.29 3.33
C ILE A 7 -15.64 -21.80 3.42
N LYS A 8 -16.02 -22.78 2.59
CA LYS A 8 -17.37 -23.37 2.58
C LYS A 8 -17.71 -23.95 3.95
N ASN A 9 -16.83 -24.72 4.57
CA ASN A 9 -17.10 -25.34 5.87
C ASN A 9 -17.32 -24.28 6.95
N ASP A 10 -16.41 -23.30 7.05
CA ASP A 10 -16.53 -22.22 8.02
C ASP A 10 -17.77 -21.33 7.79
N PHE A 11 -18.14 -21.12 6.53
CA PHE A 11 -19.33 -20.37 6.13
C PHE A 11 -20.63 -21.13 6.48
N LEU A 12 -20.69 -22.44 6.23
CA LEU A 12 -21.85 -23.27 6.52
C LEU A 12 -22.15 -23.39 8.03
N HIS A 13 -21.14 -23.19 8.89
CA HIS A 13 -21.31 -23.13 10.35
C HIS A 13 -21.88 -21.80 10.88
N LEU A 14 -22.07 -20.78 10.02
CA LEU A 14 -22.75 -19.55 10.40
C LEU A 14 -24.27 -19.74 10.44
N SER A 15 -24.97 -18.93 11.24
CA SER A 15 -26.44 -18.89 11.13
C SER A 15 -26.85 -18.40 9.74
N LYS A 16 -28.01 -18.85 9.24
CA LYS A 16 -28.55 -18.45 7.93
C LYS A 16 -28.59 -16.93 7.73
N LYS A 17 -28.89 -16.17 8.80
CA LYS A 17 -28.86 -14.69 8.79
C LYS A 17 -27.48 -14.15 8.42
N TYR A 18 -26.41 -14.65 9.05
CA TYR A 18 -25.05 -14.19 8.76
C TYR A 18 -24.54 -14.67 7.40
N GLN A 19 -24.89 -15.90 7.00
CA GLN A 19 -24.60 -16.40 5.65
C GLN A 19 -25.20 -15.47 4.59
N PHE A 20 -26.48 -15.14 4.74
CA PHE A 20 -27.19 -14.22 3.84
C PHE A 20 -26.53 -12.84 3.83
N SER A 21 -26.22 -12.25 5.00
CA SER A 21 -25.56 -10.94 5.05
C SER A 21 -24.21 -10.92 4.36
N ILE A 22 -23.39 -11.96 4.53
CA ILE A 22 -22.08 -12.05 3.87
C ILE A 22 -22.25 -12.19 2.36
N ILE A 23 -23.13 -13.08 1.89
CA ILE A 23 -23.42 -13.24 0.45
C ILE A 23 -23.89 -11.91 -0.12
N LEU A 24 -24.85 -11.25 0.53
CA LEU A 24 -25.38 -9.97 0.09
C LEU A 24 -24.28 -8.92 -0.04
N ILE A 25 -23.40 -8.77 0.95
CA ILE A 25 -22.32 -7.79 0.88
C ILE A 25 -21.30 -8.15 -0.20
N LEU A 26 -20.93 -9.43 -0.36
CA LEU A 26 -20.03 -9.86 -1.43
C LEU A 26 -20.63 -9.61 -2.81
N THR A 27 -21.92 -9.89 -2.98
CA THR A 27 -22.66 -9.60 -4.21
C THR A 27 -22.69 -8.09 -4.48
N LEU A 28 -23.00 -7.27 -3.47
CA LEU A 28 -23.00 -5.81 -3.62
C LEU A 28 -21.59 -5.27 -3.94
N ALA A 29 -20.54 -5.79 -3.29
CA ALA A 29 -19.16 -5.40 -3.56
C ALA A 29 -18.69 -5.79 -4.97
N PHE A 30 -19.16 -6.94 -5.47
CA PHE A 30 -18.94 -7.38 -6.84
C PHE A 30 -19.71 -6.51 -7.84
N LEU A 31 -21.01 -6.28 -7.60
CA LEU A 31 -21.84 -5.42 -8.45
C LEU A 31 -21.30 -4.00 -8.54
N ALA A 32 -20.85 -3.42 -7.42
CA ALA A 32 -20.22 -2.10 -7.39
C ALA A 32 -18.94 -2.03 -8.23
N ARG A 33 -18.19 -3.13 -8.35
CA ARG A 33 -17.01 -3.21 -9.24
C ARG A 33 -17.40 -3.47 -10.69
N PHE A 34 -18.43 -4.29 -10.90
CA PHE A 34 -18.95 -4.63 -12.22
C PHE A 34 -19.49 -3.39 -12.95
N ILE A 35 -20.27 -2.55 -12.27
CA ILE A 35 -20.79 -1.30 -12.83
C ILE A 35 -19.64 -0.40 -13.32
N ASN A 36 -18.52 -0.38 -12.60
CA ASN A 36 -17.35 0.42 -12.96
C ASN A 36 -16.52 -0.17 -14.12
N TYR A 37 -16.78 -1.38 -14.61
CA TYR A 37 -16.11 -1.90 -15.81
C TYR A 37 -16.43 -1.07 -17.05
N PHE A 38 -17.59 -0.42 -17.08
CA PHE A 38 -18.01 0.46 -18.18
C PHE A 38 -17.44 1.87 -18.07
N HIS A 39 -16.76 2.19 -16.96
CA HIS A 39 -16.12 3.48 -16.75
C HIS A 39 -14.65 3.40 -17.16
N LEU A 40 -14.15 4.32 -18.00
CA LEU A 40 -12.73 4.32 -18.43
C LEU A 40 -11.74 4.66 -17.32
N GLY A 41 -12.24 5.13 -16.17
CA GLY A 41 -11.43 5.58 -15.04
C GLY A 41 -10.80 6.94 -15.27
N TYR A 42 -9.66 7.20 -14.63
CA TYR A 42 -8.97 8.47 -14.84
C TYR A 42 -8.18 8.42 -16.15
N VAL A 43 -8.70 9.08 -17.19
CA VAL A 43 -8.25 8.94 -18.59
C VAL A 43 -6.75 9.17 -18.74
N TYR A 44 -6.19 10.17 -18.04
CA TYR A 44 -4.75 10.43 -18.08
C TYR A 44 -3.91 9.24 -17.57
N ASP A 45 -4.30 8.68 -16.43
CA ASP A 45 -3.56 7.60 -15.76
C ASP A 45 -3.79 6.22 -16.40
N LEU A 46 -4.96 5.98 -16.99
CA LEU A 46 -5.28 4.68 -17.57
C LEU A 46 -5.02 4.64 -19.07
N ILE A 47 -5.46 5.66 -19.80
CA ILE A 47 -5.40 5.65 -21.26
C ILE A 47 -4.10 6.30 -21.73
N SER A 48 -3.86 7.56 -21.34
CA SER A 48 -2.72 8.33 -21.85
C SER A 48 -1.36 7.79 -21.39
N THR A 49 -1.33 7.06 -20.29
CA THR A 49 -0.12 6.46 -19.71
C THR A 49 -0.16 4.93 -19.78
N GLN A 50 -0.90 4.24 -18.93
CA GLN A 50 -0.81 2.76 -18.82
C GLN A 50 -1.14 2.02 -20.12
N TYR A 51 -2.27 2.33 -20.76
CA TYR A 51 -2.63 1.74 -22.05
C TYR A 51 -1.66 2.16 -23.15
N SER A 52 -1.32 3.44 -23.26
CA SER A 52 -0.35 3.94 -24.26
C SER A 52 1.00 3.23 -24.15
N TRP A 53 1.50 3.02 -22.94
CA TRP A 53 2.76 2.29 -22.68
C TRP A 53 2.63 0.82 -23.05
N ALA A 54 1.57 0.16 -22.55
CA ALA A 54 1.32 -1.25 -22.81
C ALA A 54 1.15 -1.54 -24.30
N LYS A 55 0.32 -0.75 -25.00
CA LYS A 55 0.06 -0.88 -26.43
C LYS A 55 1.35 -0.71 -27.23
N ASN A 56 2.13 0.35 -26.98
CA ASN A 56 3.37 0.58 -27.72
C ASN A 56 4.39 -0.54 -27.48
N ALA A 57 4.56 -0.98 -26.23
CA ALA A 57 5.45 -2.09 -25.89
C ALA A 57 5.01 -3.43 -26.48
N THR A 58 3.69 -3.67 -26.59
CA THR A 58 3.13 -4.86 -27.23
C THR A 58 3.19 -4.81 -28.77
N ASP A 59 2.97 -3.64 -29.39
CA ASP A 59 2.93 -3.50 -30.85
C ASP A 59 4.33 -3.48 -31.47
N ASN A 60 5.27 -2.76 -30.84
CA ASN A 60 6.63 -2.58 -31.36
C ASN A 60 7.64 -3.55 -30.72
N GLY A 61 7.22 -4.28 -29.69
CA GLY A 61 8.10 -5.08 -28.84
C GLY A 61 8.79 -4.26 -27.74
N PHE A 62 9.06 -4.91 -26.61
CA PHE A 62 9.60 -4.24 -25.42
C PHE A 62 10.95 -3.57 -25.67
N ILE A 63 11.84 -4.19 -26.46
CA ILE A 63 13.17 -3.63 -26.74
C ILE A 63 13.07 -2.29 -27.48
N VAL A 64 12.21 -2.21 -28.51
CA VAL A 64 12.00 -0.98 -29.29
C VAL A 64 11.33 0.08 -28.43
N PHE A 65 10.27 -0.29 -27.69
CA PHE A 65 9.63 0.61 -26.73
C PHE A 65 10.63 1.17 -25.72
N TRP A 66 11.48 0.33 -25.13
CA TRP A 66 12.40 0.78 -24.10
C TRP A 66 13.48 1.73 -24.66
N LYS A 67 13.89 1.55 -25.92
CA LYS A 67 14.86 2.42 -26.59
C LYS A 67 14.26 3.76 -27.00
N ASP A 68 13.10 3.73 -27.66
CA ASP A 68 12.66 4.82 -28.53
C ASP A 68 11.41 5.53 -28.01
N TYR A 69 10.81 5.07 -26.91
CA TYR A 69 9.60 5.70 -26.39
C TYR A 69 9.89 7.08 -25.81
N SER A 70 9.38 8.11 -26.51
CA SER A 70 9.71 9.52 -26.30
C SER A 70 9.02 10.16 -25.09
N LYS A 71 7.93 9.56 -24.57
CA LYS A 71 7.27 10.09 -23.37
C LYS A 71 8.03 9.67 -22.11
N ASP A 72 7.83 10.44 -21.06
CA ASP A 72 8.38 10.12 -19.75
C ASP A 72 7.70 8.87 -19.16
N LEU A 73 8.53 8.02 -18.54
CA LEU A 73 8.09 6.83 -17.82
C LEU A 73 8.15 7.10 -16.32
N ASP A 74 6.99 6.99 -15.67
CA ASP A 74 6.87 7.15 -14.21
C ASP A 74 6.95 5.83 -13.46
N TYR A 75 6.92 4.71 -14.17
CA TYR A 75 6.94 3.37 -13.58
C TYR A 75 8.19 2.59 -13.96
N LEU A 76 8.51 1.64 -13.09
CA LEU A 76 9.60 0.70 -13.27
C LEU A 76 9.22 -0.38 -14.31
N PRO A 77 10.20 -1.06 -14.94
CA PRO A 77 9.96 -2.04 -16.00
C PRO A 77 8.88 -3.10 -15.70
N GLY A 78 8.76 -3.54 -14.43
CA GLY A 78 7.76 -4.52 -14.04
C GLY A 78 6.33 -4.09 -14.34
N ALA A 79 6.01 -2.80 -14.15
CA ALA A 79 4.69 -2.26 -14.52
C ALA A 79 4.42 -2.33 -16.02
N ILE A 80 5.44 -2.13 -16.84
CA ILE A 80 5.32 -2.22 -18.30
C ILE A 80 5.06 -3.67 -18.70
N TYR A 81 5.75 -4.64 -18.11
CA TYR A 81 5.48 -6.06 -18.35
C TYR A 81 4.05 -6.45 -17.97
N LEU A 82 3.55 -5.99 -16.82
CA LEU A 82 2.16 -6.21 -16.44
C LEU A 82 1.20 -5.60 -17.47
N GLY A 83 1.44 -4.34 -17.88
CA GLY A 83 0.66 -3.68 -18.92
C GLY A 83 0.66 -4.48 -20.23
N MET A 84 1.81 -4.96 -20.67
CA MET A 84 1.92 -5.81 -21.86
C MET A 84 1.10 -7.11 -21.72
N ILE A 85 1.15 -7.78 -20.57
CA ILE A 85 0.34 -9.00 -20.32
C ILE A 85 -1.15 -8.67 -20.43
N ILE A 86 -1.61 -7.58 -19.80
CA ILE A 86 -3.00 -7.13 -19.89
C ILE A 86 -3.38 -6.84 -21.35
N GLN A 87 -2.50 -6.17 -22.11
CA GLN A 87 -2.75 -5.86 -23.51
C GLN A 87 -2.71 -7.10 -24.42
N TYR A 88 -1.87 -8.09 -24.14
CA TYR A 88 -1.89 -9.36 -24.85
C TYR A 88 -3.18 -10.13 -24.59
N ILE A 89 -3.66 -10.18 -23.35
CA ILE A 89 -4.96 -10.78 -23.02
C ILE A 89 -6.08 -10.04 -23.77
N ASN A 90 -6.08 -8.71 -23.75
CA ASN A 90 -7.03 -7.88 -24.49
C ASN A 90 -7.06 -8.24 -25.99
N LYS A 91 -5.89 -8.32 -26.63
CA LYS A 91 -5.74 -8.73 -28.03
C LYS A 91 -6.22 -10.15 -28.29
N LEU A 92 -5.85 -11.09 -27.42
CA LEU A 92 -6.15 -12.52 -27.57
C LEU A 92 -7.66 -12.78 -27.58
N PHE A 93 -8.39 -12.15 -26.67
CA PHE A 93 -9.84 -12.32 -26.55
C PHE A 93 -10.64 -11.36 -27.45
N GLY A 94 -9.94 -10.47 -28.18
CA GLY A 94 -10.56 -9.50 -29.07
C GLY A 94 -11.55 -8.58 -28.35
N PHE A 95 -11.37 -8.33 -27.04
CA PHE A 95 -12.30 -7.52 -26.27
C PHE A 95 -12.44 -6.14 -26.94
N PHE A 96 -13.63 -5.90 -27.49
CA PHE A 96 -14.05 -4.71 -28.23
C PHE A 96 -13.34 -4.39 -29.58
N SER A 97 -12.64 -5.36 -30.22
CA SER A 97 -12.15 -5.45 -31.64
C SER A 97 -11.43 -4.22 -32.28
N ALA A 98 -10.83 -4.27 -33.49
CA ALA A 98 -9.78 -5.19 -33.93
C ALA A 98 -8.41 -4.63 -33.49
N GLY A 99 -7.63 -5.43 -32.74
CA GLY A 99 -6.29 -5.07 -32.26
C GLY A 99 -6.17 -4.77 -30.75
N GLY A 100 -7.27 -4.86 -29.98
CA GLY A 100 -7.28 -4.59 -28.53
C GLY A 100 -7.29 -3.09 -28.22
N ASN A 101 -8.46 -2.46 -28.31
CA ASN A 101 -8.65 -1.04 -28.03
C ASN A 101 -8.53 -0.72 -26.51
N GLU A 102 -8.60 0.57 -26.18
CA GLU A 102 -8.48 1.05 -24.80
C GLU A 102 -9.58 0.52 -23.86
N TYR A 103 -10.80 0.32 -24.35
CA TYR A 103 -11.92 -0.20 -23.54
C TYR A 103 -11.66 -1.65 -23.13
N GLY A 104 -11.17 -2.48 -24.06
CA GLY A 104 -10.79 -3.85 -23.76
C GLY A 104 -9.62 -3.92 -22.78
N PHE A 105 -8.63 -3.03 -22.89
CA PHE A 105 -7.52 -2.95 -21.94
C PHE A 105 -8.02 -2.60 -20.53
N VAL A 106 -8.87 -1.57 -20.42
CA VAL A 106 -9.45 -1.15 -19.13
C VAL A 106 -10.29 -2.27 -18.52
N PHE A 107 -11.09 -2.98 -19.33
CA PHE A 107 -11.88 -4.11 -18.86
C PHE A 107 -11.01 -5.22 -18.25
N VAL A 108 -9.95 -5.64 -18.96
CA VAL A 108 -9.03 -6.68 -18.48
C VAL A 108 -8.29 -6.21 -17.22
N LEU A 109 -7.79 -4.97 -17.20
CA LEU A 109 -7.10 -4.41 -16.04
C LEU A 109 -7.99 -4.33 -14.81
N LYS A 110 -9.23 -3.84 -14.95
CA LYS A 110 -10.16 -3.76 -13.82
C LYS A 110 -10.61 -5.15 -13.35
N THR A 111 -10.71 -6.11 -14.25
CA THR A 111 -10.92 -7.52 -13.89
C THR A 111 -9.77 -8.03 -13.03
N PHE A 112 -8.52 -7.77 -13.45
CA PHE A 112 -7.33 -8.09 -12.66
C PHE A 112 -7.34 -7.43 -11.29
N ASN A 113 -7.64 -6.12 -11.21
CA ASN A 113 -7.75 -5.40 -9.94
C ASN A 113 -8.84 -5.98 -9.03
N THR A 114 -9.98 -6.37 -9.61
CA THR A 114 -11.08 -7.00 -8.87
C THR A 114 -10.62 -8.32 -8.26
N LEU A 115 -10.00 -9.20 -9.05
CA LEU A 115 -9.44 -10.47 -8.56
C LEU A 115 -8.38 -10.23 -7.48
N ASN A 116 -7.57 -9.18 -7.61
CA ASN A 116 -6.59 -8.79 -6.62
C ASN A 116 -7.24 -8.33 -5.29
N ASP A 117 -8.33 -7.55 -5.33
CA ASP A 117 -9.08 -7.15 -4.14
C ASP A 117 -9.69 -8.37 -3.43
N PHE A 118 -10.26 -9.32 -4.18
CA PHE A 118 -10.76 -10.59 -3.62
C PHE A 118 -9.64 -11.45 -3.02
N THR A 119 -8.47 -11.44 -3.64
CA THR A 119 -7.28 -12.10 -3.11
C THR A 119 -6.87 -11.47 -1.77
N PHE A 120 -6.92 -10.14 -1.65
CA PHE A 120 -6.65 -9.45 -0.40
C PHE A 120 -7.64 -9.82 0.71
N ALA A 121 -8.94 -9.78 0.41
CA ALA A 121 -9.98 -10.19 1.35
C ALA A 121 -9.75 -11.63 1.84
N TYR A 122 -9.36 -12.53 0.93
CA TYR A 122 -8.99 -13.88 1.30
C TYR A 122 -7.75 -13.93 2.22
N LEU A 123 -6.71 -13.15 1.94
CA LEU A 123 -5.53 -13.11 2.81
C LEU A 123 -5.91 -12.69 4.24
N LEU A 124 -6.80 -11.69 4.39
CA LEU A 124 -7.33 -11.30 5.69
C LEU A 124 -8.08 -12.45 6.37
N TYR A 125 -8.95 -13.16 5.64
CA TYR A 125 -9.68 -14.31 6.18
C TYR A 125 -8.72 -15.38 6.68
N TYR A 126 -7.71 -15.69 5.88
CA TYR A 126 -6.72 -16.71 6.18
C TYR A 126 -5.88 -16.33 7.42
N ILE A 127 -5.47 -15.06 7.52
CA ILE A 127 -4.78 -14.53 8.71
C ILE A 127 -5.67 -14.66 9.94
N ALA A 128 -6.95 -14.25 9.85
CA ALA A 128 -7.91 -14.34 10.93
C ALA A 128 -8.01 -15.78 11.44
N LYS A 129 -8.28 -16.72 10.53
CA LYS A 129 -8.51 -18.13 10.86
C LYS A 129 -7.29 -18.79 11.50
N LYS A 130 -6.08 -18.42 11.07
CA LYS A 130 -4.84 -19.05 11.54
C LYS A 130 -4.29 -18.45 12.82
N ASN A 131 -4.54 -17.18 13.11
CA ASN A 131 -3.87 -16.48 14.21
C ASN A 131 -4.81 -16.10 15.36
N THR A 132 -6.10 -16.46 15.27
CA THR A 132 -7.08 -16.02 16.25
C THR A 132 -8.16 -17.07 16.52
N ASN A 133 -8.61 -17.17 17.78
CA ASN A 133 -9.78 -17.96 18.18
C ASN A 133 -11.06 -17.12 18.08
N LEU A 134 -11.23 -16.43 16.95
CA LEU A 134 -12.39 -15.58 16.73
C LEU A 134 -13.64 -16.41 16.45
N SER A 135 -14.79 -15.95 16.93
CA SER A 135 -16.10 -16.49 16.54
C SER A 135 -16.24 -16.48 15.02
N ASN A 136 -16.96 -17.45 14.45
CA ASN A 136 -17.12 -17.61 13.00
C ASN A 136 -17.52 -16.30 12.28
N ILE A 137 -18.43 -15.50 12.84
CA ILE A 137 -18.85 -14.21 12.24
C ILE A 137 -17.67 -13.24 12.10
N ARG A 138 -16.80 -13.18 13.12
CA ARG A 138 -15.65 -12.27 13.16
C ARG A 138 -14.54 -12.67 12.18
N LEU A 139 -14.53 -13.93 11.71
CA LEU A 139 -13.64 -14.35 10.63
C LEU A 139 -13.99 -13.68 9.30
N PHE A 140 -15.26 -13.27 9.11
CA PHE A 140 -15.73 -12.70 7.85
C PHE A 140 -15.84 -11.17 7.85
N ILE A 141 -15.91 -10.52 9.02
CA ILE A 141 -16.11 -9.06 9.08
C ILE A 141 -14.98 -8.30 8.36
N THR A 142 -13.72 -8.49 8.73
CA THR A 142 -12.61 -7.71 8.14
C THR A 142 -12.37 -8.00 6.65
N PRO A 143 -12.44 -9.27 6.19
CA PRO A 143 -12.41 -9.61 4.77
C PRO A 143 -13.52 -8.91 3.96
N VAL A 144 -14.75 -8.99 4.44
CA VAL A 144 -15.90 -8.39 3.77
C VAL A 144 -15.78 -6.86 3.76
N LEU A 145 -15.36 -6.26 4.88
CA LEU A 145 -15.11 -4.83 4.97
C LEU A 145 -14.09 -4.37 3.93
N SER A 146 -12.98 -5.08 3.75
CA SER A 146 -11.96 -4.69 2.75
C SER A 146 -12.50 -4.60 1.32
N LEU A 147 -13.57 -5.32 0.99
CA LEU A 147 -14.17 -5.27 -0.33
C LEU A 147 -15.10 -4.08 -0.51
N ILE A 148 -15.64 -3.53 0.57
CA ILE A 148 -16.58 -2.39 0.54
C ILE A 148 -15.98 -1.08 1.04
N LEU A 149 -14.70 -1.07 1.41
CA LEU A 149 -14.02 0.17 1.78
C LEU A 149 -14.03 1.13 0.58
N PRO A 150 -14.59 2.35 0.73
CA PRO A 150 -14.77 3.27 -0.38
C PRO A 150 -13.45 3.62 -1.06
N SER A 151 -12.35 3.75 -0.30
CA SER A 151 -11.07 4.11 -0.90
C SER A 151 -10.44 3.00 -1.73
N LEU A 152 -10.52 1.75 -1.24
CA LEU A 152 -10.01 0.58 -1.96
C LEU A 152 -10.78 0.39 -3.27
N TRP A 153 -12.12 0.43 -3.18
CA TRP A 153 -13.00 0.37 -4.34
C TRP A 153 -12.74 1.51 -5.32
N PHE A 154 -12.62 2.75 -4.82
CA PHE A 154 -12.39 3.91 -5.67
C PHE A 154 -11.08 3.79 -6.46
N ILE A 155 -9.97 3.41 -5.81
CA ILE A 155 -8.67 3.30 -6.47
C ILE A 155 -8.66 2.12 -7.47
N SER A 156 -9.11 0.94 -7.04
CA SER A 156 -9.01 -0.28 -7.85
C SER A 156 -10.03 -0.31 -8.99
N SER A 157 -11.19 0.30 -8.80
CA SER A 157 -12.35 0.17 -9.68
C SER A 157 -12.75 1.47 -10.36
N VAL A 158 -12.92 2.58 -9.65
CA VAL A 158 -13.32 3.87 -10.26
C VAL A 158 -12.13 4.47 -11.01
N TRP A 159 -11.02 4.71 -10.31
CA TRP A 159 -9.77 5.21 -10.88
C TRP A 159 -9.12 4.17 -11.80
N GLY A 160 -9.15 2.90 -11.37
CA GLY A 160 -8.81 1.71 -12.16
C GLY A 160 -7.31 1.36 -12.24
N GLN A 161 -6.45 1.98 -11.43
CA GLN A 161 -5.03 1.63 -11.37
C GLN A 161 -4.79 0.35 -10.55
N PHE A 162 -3.71 -0.37 -10.86
CA PHE A 162 -3.28 -1.56 -10.13
C PHE A 162 -2.57 -1.26 -8.80
N ASP A 163 -2.90 -0.18 -8.11
CA ASP A 163 -2.20 0.28 -6.91
C ASP A 163 -2.31 -0.69 -5.73
N THR A 164 -3.42 -1.43 -5.64
CA THR A 164 -3.61 -2.48 -4.62
C THR A 164 -2.70 -3.69 -4.83
N PHE A 165 -2.24 -3.92 -6.06
CA PHE A 165 -1.45 -5.11 -6.40
C PHE A 165 -0.07 -5.15 -5.71
N PRO A 166 0.81 -4.14 -5.85
CA PRO A 166 2.08 -4.11 -5.13
C PRO A 166 1.88 -4.12 -3.60
N VAL A 167 0.81 -3.51 -3.08
CA VAL A 167 0.51 -3.58 -1.64
C VAL A 167 0.22 -5.01 -1.20
N ASN A 168 -0.58 -5.75 -1.97
CA ASN A 168 -0.88 -7.14 -1.68
C ASN A 168 0.38 -8.01 -1.72
N LEU A 169 1.28 -7.78 -2.68
CA LEU A 169 2.58 -8.46 -2.72
C LEU A 169 3.41 -8.16 -1.47
N CYS A 170 3.46 -6.91 -1.02
CA CYS A 170 4.11 -6.51 0.23
C CYS A 170 3.53 -7.24 1.45
N ILE A 171 2.21 -7.41 1.51
CA ILE A 171 1.52 -8.14 2.58
C ILE A 171 1.86 -9.64 2.52
N ILE A 172 1.88 -10.24 1.34
CA ILE A 172 2.28 -11.64 1.16
C ILE A 172 3.75 -11.83 1.59
N THR A 173 4.65 -10.92 1.23
CA THR A 173 6.04 -10.91 1.71
C THR A 173 6.10 -10.93 3.23
N THR A 174 5.36 -10.04 3.90
CA THR A 174 5.28 -10.00 5.36
C THR A 174 4.82 -11.33 5.96
N LEU A 175 3.76 -11.93 5.40
CA LEU A 175 3.24 -13.22 5.88
C LEU A 175 4.24 -14.37 5.70
N LEU A 176 4.93 -14.40 4.56
CA LEU A 176 5.95 -15.40 4.28
C LEU A 176 7.14 -15.28 5.22
N LEU A 177 7.62 -14.05 5.48
CA LEU A 177 8.71 -13.83 6.44
C LEU A 177 8.33 -14.25 7.85
N TYR A 178 7.10 -13.96 8.26
CA TYR A 178 6.61 -14.41 9.57
C TYR A 178 6.58 -15.94 9.68
N ARG A 179 6.09 -16.62 8.64
CA ARG A 179 6.11 -18.10 8.56
C ARG A 179 7.51 -18.68 8.49
N ALA A 180 8.41 -18.00 7.79
CA ALA A 180 9.81 -18.39 7.69
C ALA A 180 10.46 -18.38 9.08
N GLN A 181 10.15 -17.36 9.89
CA GLN A 181 10.61 -17.26 11.27
C GLN A 181 10.00 -18.36 12.15
N ALA A 182 8.67 -18.48 12.17
CA ALA A 182 7.95 -19.43 13.02
C ALA A 182 8.36 -20.89 12.75
N ASN A 183 8.44 -21.28 11.47
CA ASN A 183 8.75 -22.66 11.07
C ASN A 183 10.25 -22.91 10.86
N LYS A 184 11.09 -21.89 11.04
CA LYS A 184 12.53 -21.91 10.69
C LYS A 184 12.81 -22.41 9.26
N ASN A 185 11.84 -22.25 8.34
CA ASN A 185 11.92 -22.75 6.97
C ASN A 185 12.35 -21.64 6.00
N THR A 186 13.54 -21.80 5.44
CA THR A 186 14.19 -20.81 4.58
C THR A 186 13.53 -20.66 3.21
N LYS A 187 12.78 -21.66 2.73
CA LYS A 187 12.04 -21.58 1.46
C LYS A 187 11.05 -20.41 1.46
N TYR A 188 10.42 -20.14 2.59
CA TYR A 188 9.53 -18.98 2.74
C TYR A 188 10.30 -17.66 2.67
N GLY A 189 11.55 -17.61 3.13
CA GLY A 189 12.45 -16.46 2.96
C GLY A 189 12.78 -16.20 1.49
N SER A 190 13.11 -17.25 0.73
CA SER A 190 13.33 -17.17 -0.72
C SER A 190 12.09 -16.63 -1.44
N LEU A 191 10.91 -17.22 -1.20
CA LEU A 191 9.65 -16.77 -1.80
C LEU A 191 9.31 -15.32 -1.42
N ALA A 192 9.54 -14.93 -0.17
CA ALA A 192 9.34 -13.55 0.26
C ALA A 192 10.24 -12.57 -0.50
N GLY A 193 11.50 -12.95 -0.76
CA GLY A 193 12.44 -12.17 -1.56
C GLY A 193 11.97 -11.98 -3.00
N ILE A 194 11.49 -13.06 -3.65
CA ILE A 194 10.92 -13.00 -5.00
C ILE A 194 9.73 -12.04 -5.04
N ILE A 195 8.76 -12.24 -4.15
CA ILE A 195 7.51 -11.47 -4.15
C ILE A 195 7.77 -9.99 -3.84
N PHE A 196 8.70 -9.70 -2.93
CA PHE A 196 9.08 -8.33 -2.63
C PHE A 196 9.80 -7.66 -3.81
N GLY A 197 10.68 -8.39 -4.49
CA GLY A 197 11.32 -7.94 -5.72
C GLY A 197 10.27 -7.55 -6.76
N LEU A 198 9.33 -8.45 -7.08
CA LEU A 198 8.22 -8.16 -7.98
C LEU A 198 7.46 -6.89 -7.57
N SER A 199 7.11 -6.79 -6.29
CA SER A 199 6.37 -5.64 -5.76
C SER A 199 7.08 -4.31 -6.00
N LEU A 200 8.39 -4.25 -5.74
CA LEU A 200 9.22 -3.08 -5.97
C LEU A 200 9.21 -2.67 -7.45
N TRP A 201 9.33 -3.64 -8.34
CA TRP A 201 9.46 -3.40 -9.77
C TRP A 201 8.14 -3.07 -10.47
N PHE A 202 6.99 -3.29 -9.83
CA PHE A 202 5.73 -2.68 -10.26
C PHE A 202 5.64 -1.22 -9.84
N LYS A 203 5.98 -0.92 -8.58
CA LYS A 203 5.84 0.42 -8.01
C LYS A 203 6.89 0.66 -6.92
N LEU A 204 7.60 1.79 -7.01
CA LEU A 204 8.64 2.20 -6.04
C LEU A 204 8.07 2.34 -4.61
N GLN A 205 6.76 2.56 -4.49
CA GLN A 205 6.01 2.66 -3.24
C GLN A 205 6.16 1.41 -2.35
N SER A 206 6.59 0.27 -2.88
CA SER A 206 6.91 -0.89 -2.06
C SER A 206 8.13 -0.67 -1.17
N LEU A 207 8.99 0.33 -1.44
CA LEU A 207 10.06 0.74 -0.53
C LEU A 207 9.56 1.30 0.81
N LEU A 208 8.29 1.71 0.89
CA LEU A 208 7.70 2.18 2.15
C LEU A 208 7.74 1.14 3.25
N ILE A 209 7.75 -0.14 2.86
CA ILE A 209 7.82 -1.24 3.83
C ILE A 209 9.25 -1.66 4.15
N LEU A 210 10.27 -1.07 3.52
CA LEU A 210 11.66 -1.45 3.74
C LEU A 210 12.14 -1.16 5.18
N PRO A 211 11.90 0.02 5.79
CA PRO A 211 12.32 0.27 7.17
C PRO A 211 11.73 -0.72 8.19
N PRO A 212 10.41 -1.03 8.19
CA PRO A 212 9.91 -2.09 9.06
C PRO A 212 10.51 -3.46 8.71
N LEU A 213 10.68 -3.83 7.43
CA LEU A 213 11.37 -5.09 7.07
C LEU A 213 12.79 -5.18 7.63
N ILE A 214 13.55 -4.08 7.62
CA ILE A 214 14.89 -4.01 8.23
C ILE A 214 14.79 -4.30 9.74
N LEU A 215 13.83 -3.69 10.42
CA LEU A 215 13.60 -3.97 11.85
C LEU A 215 13.27 -5.45 12.08
N LEU A 216 12.43 -6.04 11.23
CA LEU A 216 12.12 -7.47 11.29
C LEU A 216 13.38 -8.31 11.14
N PHE A 217 14.23 -8.03 10.15
CA PHE A 217 15.49 -8.75 9.95
C PHE A 217 16.47 -8.58 11.11
N ILE A 218 16.52 -7.40 11.74
CA ILE A 218 17.32 -7.20 12.96
C ILE A 218 16.83 -8.10 14.09
N THR A 219 15.52 -8.35 14.18
CA THR A 219 14.96 -9.29 15.17
C THR A 219 15.13 -10.76 14.79
N PHE A 220 15.41 -11.06 13.52
CA PHE A 220 15.64 -12.43 13.07
C PHE A 220 17.01 -12.91 13.50
N LYS A 221 17.04 -13.89 14.40
CA LYS A 221 18.27 -14.62 14.76
C LYS A 221 18.71 -15.64 13.70
N ASN A 222 18.04 -15.68 12.54
CA ASN A 222 18.27 -16.64 11.47
C ASN A 222 18.90 -15.94 10.25
N PHE A 223 20.24 -15.85 10.23
CA PHE A 223 20.98 -15.23 9.14
C PHE A 223 20.76 -15.92 7.78
N GLN A 224 20.55 -17.24 7.79
CA GLN A 224 20.27 -18.00 6.57
C GLN A 224 18.98 -17.54 5.90
N LEU A 225 17.93 -17.24 6.68
CA LEU A 225 16.67 -16.71 6.18
C LEU A 225 16.88 -15.33 5.51
N ILE A 226 17.61 -14.44 6.18
CA ILE A 226 17.94 -13.10 5.65
C ILE A 226 18.74 -13.23 4.35
N ARG A 227 19.76 -14.10 4.32
CA ARG A 227 20.56 -14.38 3.12
C ARG A 227 19.70 -14.86 1.96
N GLN A 228 18.77 -15.77 2.21
CA GLN A 228 17.86 -16.29 1.18
C GLN A 228 16.90 -15.21 0.68
N PHE A 229 16.35 -14.37 1.56
CA PHE A 229 15.55 -13.24 1.15
C PHE A 229 16.32 -12.29 0.23
N ILE A 230 17.52 -11.86 0.63
CA ILE A 230 18.36 -10.93 -0.14
C ILE A 230 18.75 -11.54 -1.48
N LEU A 231 19.20 -12.79 -1.52
CA LEU A 231 19.61 -13.47 -2.75
C LEU A 231 18.47 -13.49 -3.78
N TYR A 232 17.27 -13.90 -3.36
CA TYR A 232 16.14 -14.04 -4.26
C TYR A 232 15.49 -12.69 -4.63
N PHE A 233 15.55 -11.70 -3.74
CA PHE A 233 15.20 -10.31 -4.05
C PHE A 233 16.12 -9.74 -5.13
N SER A 234 17.44 -9.89 -4.96
CA SER A 234 18.44 -9.44 -5.93
C SER A 234 18.31 -10.18 -7.26
N PHE A 235 18.09 -11.49 -7.22
CA PHE A 235 17.87 -12.30 -8.42
C PHE A 235 16.64 -11.84 -9.21
N THR A 236 15.51 -11.63 -8.53
CA THR A 236 14.27 -11.13 -9.17
C THR A 236 14.46 -9.74 -9.76
N THR A 237 15.17 -8.88 -9.03
CA THR A 237 15.55 -7.54 -9.52
C THR A 237 16.39 -7.62 -10.78
N PHE A 238 17.41 -8.48 -10.78
CA PHE A 238 18.25 -8.72 -11.94
C PHE A 238 17.43 -9.23 -13.13
N LEU A 239 16.55 -10.22 -12.93
CA LEU A 239 15.70 -10.76 -14.00
C LEU A 239 14.79 -9.70 -14.64
N ILE A 240 14.25 -8.78 -13.86
CA ILE A 240 13.38 -7.73 -14.39
C ILE A 240 14.19 -6.69 -15.17
N LEU A 241 15.40 -6.38 -14.67
CA LEU A 241 16.29 -5.38 -15.24
C LEU A 241 17.13 -5.88 -16.42
N VAL A 242 17.31 -7.19 -16.59
CA VAL A 242 18.22 -7.73 -17.59
C VAL A 242 17.85 -7.26 -19.00
N VAL A 243 16.59 -7.41 -19.39
CA VAL A 243 16.11 -7.01 -20.72
C VAL A 243 16.24 -5.50 -20.95
N PRO A 244 15.77 -4.58 -20.07
CA PRO A 244 15.90 -3.15 -20.29
C PRO A 244 17.37 -2.69 -20.29
N LEU A 245 18.24 -3.30 -19.46
CA LEU A 245 19.67 -2.99 -19.45
C LEU A 245 20.34 -3.38 -20.77
N PHE A 246 20.08 -4.58 -21.29
CA PHE A 246 20.60 -5.01 -22.59
C PHE A 246 19.98 -4.25 -23.76
N ALA A 247 18.71 -3.84 -23.64
CA ALA A 247 18.06 -3.01 -24.65
C ALA A 247 18.71 -1.62 -24.71
N ASN A 248 18.83 -0.92 -23.58
CA ASN A 248 19.46 0.40 -23.48
C ASN A 248 19.81 0.73 -22.02
N ALA A 249 21.07 0.52 -21.62
CA ALA A 249 21.54 0.78 -20.26
C ALA A 249 21.44 2.27 -19.88
N GLN A 250 21.75 3.19 -20.79
CA GLN A 250 21.68 4.64 -20.53
C GLN A 250 20.24 5.07 -20.27
N ARG A 251 19.28 4.63 -21.09
CA ARG A 251 17.86 4.91 -20.90
C ARG A 251 17.33 4.27 -19.63
N THR A 252 17.76 3.05 -19.30
CA THR A 252 17.40 2.39 -18.04
C THR A 252 17.83 3.21 -16.84
N ASN A 253 19.10 3.65 -16.82
CA ASN A 253 19.60 4.53 -15.77
C ASN A 253 18.82 5.85 -15.72
N PHE A 254 18.54 6.47 -16.87
CA PHE A 254 17.71 7.67 -16.93
C PHE A 254 16.32 7.46 -16.33
N VAL A 255 15.61 6.39 -16.70
CA VAL A 255 14.26 6.09 -16.17
C VAL A 255 14.34 5.84 -14.66
N LEU A 256 15.31 5.06 -14.17
CA LEU A 256 15.49 4.84 -12.73
C LEU A 256 15.77 6.15 -11.98
N SER A 257 16.65 7.00 -12.51
CA SER A 257 16.92 8.32 -11.95
C SER A 257 15.70 9.23 -11.99
N GLN A 258 14.93 9.24 -13.08
CA GLN A 258 13.70 10.02 -13.20
C GLN A 258 12.65 9.55 -12.21
N VAL A 259 12.46 8.26 -12.02
CA VAL A 259 11.52 7.72 -11.02
C VAL A 259 11.92 8.18 -9.61
N ILE A 260 13.22 8.16 -9.27
CA ILE A 260 13.75 8.68 -8.01
C ILE A 260 13.55 10.22 -7.92
N ILE A 261 13.85 10.97 -8.97
CA ILE A 261 13.70 12.43 -8.99
C ILE A 261 12.22 12.84 -8.89
N ARG A 262 11.32 12.15 -9.58
CA ARG A 262 9.87 12.41 -9.58
C ARG A 262 9.22 12.03 -8.25
N SER A 263 9.65 10.93 -7.62
CA SER A 263 9.26 10.67 -6.22
C SER A 263 9.68 11.80 -5.26
N ASN A 264 10.70 12.58 -5.64
CA ASN A 264 11.13 13.78 -4.92
C ASN A 264 10.50 15.09 -5.42
N ASN A 265 9.64 15.10 -6.46
CA ASN A 265 9.16 16.32 -7.12
C ASN A 265 7.62 16.44 -7.29
N VAL A 266 6.80 15.39 -7.23
CA VAL A 266 5.37 15.46 -7.58
C VAL A 266 4.43 15.79 -6.39
N SER A 267 4.24 17.08 -6.04
CA SER A 267 3.16 17.49 -5.13
C SER A 267 1.87 17.86 -5.88
N ASN A 268 1.02 16.87 -6.19
CA ASN A 268 -0.31 17.14 -6.74
C ASN A 268 -1.36 17.13 -5.62
N GLY A 269 -1.40 18.18 -4.79
CA GLY A 269 -2.51 18.43 -3.87
C GLY A 269 -2.73 17.40 -2.76
N ALA A 270 -1.70 16.65 -2.36
CA ALA A 270 -1.82 15.60 -1.35
C ALA A 270 -2.20 16.17 0.04
N SER A 271 -3.14 15.49 0.72
CA SER A 271 -3.51 15.71 2.14
C SER A 271 -2.37 15.31 3.10
N SER A 272 -1.24 16.02 3.01
CA SER A 272 -0.08 15.81 3.87
C SER A 272 -0.11 16.78 5.06
N PHE A 273 0.84 16.64 5.98
CA PHE A 273 1.03 17.61 7.07
C PHE A 273 1.25 19.03 6.54
N TRP A 274 1.91 19.13 5.38
CA TRP A 274 2.41 20.39 4.86
C TRP A 274 1.33 21.36 4.42
N PRO A 275 0.23 20.97 3.72
CA PRO A 275 -0.94 21.83 3.52
C PRO A 275 -1.51 22.49 4.78
N LEU A 276 -1.41 21.84 5.95
CA LEU A 276 -1.84 22.46 7.22
C LEU A 276 -0.92 23.61 7.66
N VAL A 277 0.34 23.54 7.24
CA VAL A 277 1.37 24.57 7.44
C VAL A 277 1.37 25.58 6.28
N ASN A 278 0.82 25.21 5.11
CA ASN A 278 0.93 25.94 3.84
C ASN A 278 -0.13 27.03 3.62
N MET A 279 -0.66 27.64 4.68
CA MET A 279 -1.46 28.86 4.51
C MET A 279 -0.64 30.06 4.01
N ARG A 280 0.67 29.92 3.72
CA ARG A 280 1.49 30.97 3.10
C ARG A 280 2.53 30.41 2.13
N LYS A 281 2.11 30.14 0.89
CA LYS A 281 2.98 29.97 -0.29
C LYS A 281 3.57 31.30 -0.79
N TYR A 282 3.83 32.28 0.08
CA TYR A 282 4.46 33.54 -0.31
C TYR A 282 5.91 33.52 0.14
N GLY A 283 6.84 33.79 -0.77
CA GLY A 283 8.29 33.77 -0.55
C GLY A 283 8.84 34.79 0.46
N THR A 284 7.96 35.42 1.25
CA THR A 284 8.29 36.45 2.24
C THR A 284 7.95 36.03 3.67
N ASP A 285 7.60 34.76 3.92
CA ASP A 285 7.29 34.31 5.28
C ASP A 285 8.58 34.11 6.11
N LEU A 286 8.68 34.90 7.18
CA LEU A 286 9.84 34.99 8.06
C LEU A 286 10.26 33.63 8.65
N TRP A 287 9.31 32.71 8.86
CA TRP A 287 9.62 31.35 9.34
C TRP A 287 10.36 30.49 8.29
N PHE A 288 10.11 30.73 7.00
CA PHE A 288 10.87 30.12 5.90
C PHE A 288 12.17 30.89 5.61
N THR A 289 12.21 32.20 5.83
CA THR A 289 13.43 33.02 5.70
C THR A 289 14.45 32.76 6.80
N ILE A 290 14.01 32.49 8.03
CA ILE A 290 14.88 32.09 9.16
C ILE A 290 15.35 30.62 9.00
N GLY A 291 14.58 29.81 8.26
CA GLY A 291 14.86 28.40 7.98
C GLY A 291 15.66 28.14 6.69
N ASN A 292 16.42 29.12 6.17
CA ASN A 292 17.17 29.04 4.90
C ASN A 292 18.38 28.07 4.92
N PHE A 293 18.25 26.96 5.65
CA PHE A 293 18.95 25.74 5.32
C PHE A 293 18.24 25.13 4.10
N ASP A 294 18.99 24.83 3.04
CA ASP A 294 18.54 24.09 1.87
C ASP A 294 18.30 22.59 2.21
N ILE A 295 17.60 22.35 3.31
CA ILE A 295 17.10 21.05 3.73
C ILE A 295 15.70 21.00 3.12
N THR A 296 15.63 20.44 1.91
CA THR A 296 14.36 20.15 1.23
C THR A 296 13.37 19.52 2.21
N ALA A 297 12.07 19.84 2.09
CA ALA A 297 11.04 19.26 2.96
C ALA A 297 11.09 17.72 3.01
N SER A 298 11.61 17.07 1.95
CA SER A 298 11.90 15.63 1.95
C SER A 298 12.97 15.22 2.97
N ARG A 299 14.05 15.98 3.14
CA ARG A 299 15.11 15.73 4.15
C ARG A 299 14.60 15.94 5.58
N VAL A 300 13.81 16.98 5.84
CA VAL A 300 13.14 17.17 7.14
C VAL A 300 12.21 16.00 7.43
N SER A 301 11.47 15.54 6.43
CA SER A 301 10.54 14.42 6.54
C SER A 301 11.24 13.09 6.79
N TYR A 302 12.39 12.85 6.15
CA TYR A 302 13.27 11.73 6.46
C TYR A 302 13.76 11.79 7.91
N LEU A 303 14.18 12.97 8.39
CA LEU A 303 14.64 13.12 9.77
C LEU A 303 13.51 12.87 10.77
N VAL A 304 12.33 13.46 10.57
CA VAL A 304 11.14 13.22 11.41
C VAL A 304 10.76 11.75 11.41
N TYR A 305 10.73 11.13 10.22
CA TYR A 305 10.48 9.71 10.08
C TYR A 305 11.50 8.85 10.83
N LEU A 306 12.80 9.13 10.70
CA LEU A 306 13.86 8.41 11.41
C LEU A 306 13.77 8.58 12.93
N VAL A 307 13.61 9.82 13.41
CA VAL A 307 13.41 10.13 14.83
C VAL A 307 12.21 9.36 15.37
N PHE A 308 11.13 9.31 14.59
CA PHE A 308 9.93 8.59 14.97
C PHE A 308 10.12 7.08 15.00
N MET A 309 10.82 6.51 14.02
CA MET A 309 11.17 5.09 14.01
C MET A 309 12.03 4.75 15.23
N VAL A 310 13.00 5.61 15.59
CA VAL A 310 13.79 5.46 16.82
C VAL A 310 12.89 5.56 18.07
N TYR A 311 11.98 6.51 18.12
CA TYR A 311 11.01 6.65 19.22
C TYR A 311 10.13 5.41 19.38
N LEU A 312 9.60 4.88 18.28
CA LEU A 312 8.81 3.64 18.25
C LEU A 312 9.60 2.47 18.81
N LEU A 313 10.87 2.33 18.39
CA LEU A 313 11.75 1.31 18.95
C LEU A 313 11.90 1.48 20.46
N VAL A 314 12.22 2.68 20.95
CA VAL A 314 12.36 2.93 22.39
C VAL A 314 11.07 2.62 23.16
N LYS A 315 9.90 2.95 22.60
CA LYS A 315 8.59 2.75 23.27
C LYS A 315 8.05 1.32 23.22
N LEU A 316 8.27 0.62 22.11
CA LEU A 316 7.90 -0.79 21.97
C LEU A 316 8.86 -1.71 22.73
N PHE A 317 10.04 -1.19 23.10
CA PHE A 317 11.07 -1.93 23.81
C PHE A 317 11.53 -1.21 25.09
N PRO A 318 10.72 -1.22 26.17
CA PRO A 318 10.99 -0.47 27.40
C PRO A 318 12.34 -0.80 28.07
N LYS A 319 12.89 -2.01 27.85
CA LYS A 319 14.21 -2.44 28.36
C LYS A 319 15.38 -1.61 27.80
N ILE A 320 15.19 -0.86 26.72
CA ILE A 320 16.20 0.08 26.20
C ILE A 320 16.35 1.28 27.16
N LYS A 321 15.27 1.71 27.82
CA LYS A 321 15.21 2.98 28.57
C LYS A 321 16.08 3.00 29.83
N ASN A 322 16.34 1.83 30.43
CA ASN A 322 16.99 1.76 31.76
C ASN A 322 18.53 1.69 31.74
N ASP A 323 19.20 1.64 30.57
CA ASP A 323 20.69 1.70 30.51
C ASP A 323 21.17 2.58 29.36
N ILE A 324 20.90 3.88 29.42
CA ILE A 324 21.44 4.83 28.43
C ILE A 324 22.88 5.17 28.85
N SER A 325 23.79 4.20 28.69
CA SER A 325 25.17 4.51 28.30
C SER A 325 25.20 4.38 26.78
N PHE A 326 25.55 5.46 26.08
CA PHE A 326 25.57 5.54 24.61
C PHE A 326 26.73 4.73 24.04
N ASN A 327 26.74 3.41 24.27
CA ASN A 327 27.70 2.50 23.67
C ASN A 327 27.03 1.79 22.49
N PRO A 328 27.39 2.13 21.23
CA PRO A 328 26.76 1.56 20.04
C PRO A 328 26.79 0.03 20.00
N LYS A 329 27.89 -0.60 20.46
CA LYS A 329 27.99 -2.07 20.54
C LYS A 329 26.99 -2.66 21.53
N LYS A 330 26.82 -2.03 22.70
CA LYS A 330 25.79 -2.44 23.68
C LYS A 330 24.38 -2.17 23.17
N ILE A 331 24.15 -1.08 22.44
CA ILE A 331 22.85 -0.78 21.83
C ILE A 331 22.50 -1.86 20.80
N TRP A 332 23.43 -2.27 19.92
CA TRP A 332 23.18 -3.34 18.95
C TRP A 332 22.92 -4.71 19.59
N THR A 333 23.71 -5.10 20.59
CA THR A 333 23.46 -6.35 21.36
C THR A 333 22.18 -6.26 22.18
N LYS A 334 21.80 -5.07 22.66
CA LYS A 334 20.54 -4.86 23.37
C LYS A 334 19.37 -4.91 22.41
N ILE A 335 19.44 -4.26 21.25
CA ILE A 335 18.45 -4.34 20.16
C ILE A 335 18.27 -5.78 19.68
N ALA A 336 19.37 -6.53 19.49
CA ALA A 336 19.32 -7.95 19.14
C ALA A 336 18.79 -8.86 20.27
N SER A 337 18.84 -8.39 21.52
CA SER A 337 18.24 -9.08 22.69
C SER A 337 16.85 -8.57 23.06
N LEU A 338 16.32 -7.58 22.34
CA LEU A 338 14.91 -7.22 22.40
C LEU A 338 14.09 -8.39 21.87
N ALA A 339 13.05 -8.71 22.63
CA ALA A 339 12.18 -9.86 22.37
C ALA A 339 11.67 -9.86 20.92
N GLU A 340 11.52 -11.08 20.37
CA GLU A 340 10.89 -11.32 19.07
C GLU A 340 9.63 -10.45 18.93
N LEU A 341 9.60 -9.61 17.90
CA LEU A 341 8.41 -8.82 17.60
C LEU A 341 7.25 -9.79 17.35
N THR A 342 6.14 -9.60 18.07
CA THR A 342 4.91 -10.29 17.71
C THR A 342 4.45 -9.84 16.33
N PHE A 343 3.73 -10.70 15.59
CA PHE A 343 3.16 -10.33 14.30
C PHE A 343 2.34 -9.04 14.36
N LEU A 344 1.57 -8.86 15.44
CA LEU A 344 0.77 -7.66 15.65
C LEU A 344 1.63 -6.39 15.80
N GLN A 345 2.71 -6.46 16.58
CA GLN A 345 3.64 -5.34 16.72
C GLN A 345 4.31 -5.00 15.39
N PHE A 346 4.68 -6.01 14.61
CA PHE A 346 5.25 -5.81 13.30
C PHE A 346 4.28 -5.10 12.33
N VAL A 347 3.06 -5.60 12.21
CA VAL A 347 1.99 -4.99 11.39
C VAL A 347 1.68 -3.56 11.88
N THR A 348 1.73 -3.31 13.18
CA THR A 348 1.58 -1.97 13.77
C THR A 348 2.67 -1.03 13.27
N ILE A 349 3.94 -1.44 13.31
CA ILE A 349 5.06 -0.62 12.83
C ILE A 349 4.91 -0.36 11.32
N MET A 350 4.53 -1.37 10.53
CA MET A 350 4.28 -1.23 9.09
C MET A 350 3.20 -0.19 8.78
N MET A 351 2.06 -0.28 9.48
CA MET A 351 0.96 0.67 9.35
C MET A 351 1.41 2.08 9.70
N ILE A 352 2.08 2.25 10.84
CA ILE A 352 2.53 3.55 11.34
C ILE A 352 3.57 4.16 10.41
N SER A 353 4.57 3.37 10.01
CA SER A 353 5.61 3.75 9.05
C SER A 353 4.99 4.25 7.74
N SER A 354 4.03 3.50 7.18
CA SER A 354 3.34 3.87 5.95
C SER A 354 2.55 5.17 6.09
N ASN A 355 1.86 5.34 7.23
CA ASN A 355 1.08 6.54 7.53
C ASN A 355 1.95 7.79 7.77
N ILE A 356 3.11 7.64 8.44
CA ILE A 356 4.04 8.75 8.67
C ILE A 356 4.72 9.12 7.38
N TYR A 357 5.11 8.13 6.57
CA TYR A 357 5.61 8.41 5.26
C TYR A 357 4.60 9.26 4.47
N PHE A 358 3.34 8.85 4.48
CA PHE A 358 2.24 9.59 3.85
C PHE A 358 2.12 11.04 4.35
N PHE A 359 2.18 11.26 5.66
CA PHE A 359 2.01 12.60 6.23
C PHE A 359 3.18 13.53 5.97
N PHE A 360 4.40 13.02 6.09
CA PHE A 360 5.57 13.86 6.08
C PHE A 360 6.20 13.93 4.70
N PHE A 361 6.18 12.88 3.87
CA PHE A 361 6.83 12.96 2.56
C PHE A 361 6.00 13.76 1.55
N THR A 362 6.37 15.04 1.42
CA THR A 362 5.71 16.17 0.76
C THR A 362 5.24 16.03 -0.68
N LYS A 363 5.53 14.95 -1.39
CA LYS A 363 5.50 14.98 -2.86
C LYS A 363 5.07 13.64 -3.47
N MET A 364 4.22 12.91 -2.77
CA MET A 364 3.52 11.77 -3.34
C MET A 364 2.02 11.94 -3.11
N MET A 365 1.24 11.64 -4.14
CA MET A 365 -0.22 11.82 -4.16
C MET A 365 -0.91 11.22 -2.93
N SER A 366 -2.04 11.82 -2.53
CA SER A 366 -2.85 11.37 -1.40
C SER A 366 -3.23 9.89 -1.49
N ARG A 367 -3.22 9.31 -2.69
CA ARG A 367 -3.65 7.93 -2.99
C ARG A 367 -2.90 6.78 -2.28
N TYR A 368 -1.81 7.07 -1.56
CA TYR A 368 -0.96 6.04 -0.96
C TYR A 368 -1.24 5.75 0.52
N LEU A 369 -2.16 6.48 1.15
CA LEU A 369 -2.66 6.13 2.48
C LEU A 369 -3.28 4.72 2.54
N GLN A 370 -3.69 4.21 1.37
CA GLN A 370 -4.08 2.83 1.14
C GLN A 370 -3.14 1.78 1.73
N PHE A 371 -1.81 2.00 1.68
CA PHE A 371 -0.85 1.08 2.31
C PHE A 371 -1.09 0.99 3.82
N GLY A 372 -1.22 2.15 4.48
CA GLY A 372 -1.56 2.25 5.89
C GLY A 372 -2.88 1.55 6.22
N PHE A 373 -3.91 1.74 5.41
CA PHE A 373 -5.21 1.09 5.58
C PHE A 373 -5.16 -0.43 5.48
N LEU A 374 -4.48 -0.95 4.46
CA LEU A 374 -4.38 -2.40 4.26
C LEU A 374 -3.63 -3.06 5.43
N PHE A 375 -2.58 -2.43 5.97
CA PHE A 375 -1.94 -2.90 7.21
C PHE A 375 -2.83 -2.72 8.45
N ALA A 376 -3.60 -1.64 8.54
CA ALA A 376 -4.56 -1.44 9.62
C ALA A 376 -5.63 -2.54 9.63
N LEU A 377 -6.11 -3.00 8.47
CA LEU A 377 -7.05 -4.12 8.38
C LEU A 377 -6.45 -5.44 8.85
N ILE A 378 -5.17 -5.69 8.59
CA ILE A 378 -4.47 -6.84 9.17
C ILE A 378 -4.42 -6.71 10.70
N PHE A 379 -4.06 -5.54 11.24
CA PHE A 379 -4.06 -5.31 12.68
C PHE A 379 -5.45 -5.53 13.29
N LEU A 380 -6.49 -4.99 12.67
CA LEU A 380 -7.88 -5.15 13.10
C LEU A 380 -8.29 -6.63 13.11
N THR A 381 -7.87 -7.38 12.10
CA THR A 381 -8.13 -8.83 11.97
C THR A 381 -7.54 -9.62 13.14
N LEU A 382 -6.39 -9.20 13.64
CA LEU A 382 -5.70 -9.86 14.76
C LEU A 382 -6.24 -9.47 16.13
N GLN A 383 -7.15 -8.49 16.21
CA GLN A 383 -7.65 -7.98 17.48
C GLN A 383 -8.70 -8.93 18.07
N THR A 384 -8.38 -9.60 19.18
CA THR A 384 -9.30 -10.54 19.84
C THR A 384 -10.31 -9.84 20.76
N ASN A 385 -9.96 -8.70 21.36
CA ASN A 385 -10.85 -7.95 22.26
C ASN A 385 -11.88 -7.14 21.46
N ILE A 386 -13.17 -7.33 21.73
CA ILE A 386 -14.27 -6.71 20.97
C ILE A 386 -14.32 -5.18 21.11
N SER A 387 -14.05 -4.64 22.29
CA SER A 387 -14.06 -3.19 22.52
C SER A 387 -12.92 -2.51 21.78
N ARG A 388 -11.73 -3.13 21.77
CA ARG A 388 -10.59 -2.65 20.99
C ARG A 388 -10.84 -2.76 19.49
N PHE A 389 -11.47 -3.86 19.06
CA PHE A 389 -11.86 -4.04 17.67
C PHE A 389 -12.80 -2.92 17.21
N LYS A 390 -13.87 -2.65 17.96
CA LYS A 390 -14.83 -1.58 17.64
C LYS A 390 -14.17 -0.21 17.56
N LEU A 391 -13.32 0.11 18.54
CA LEU A 391 -12.64 1.40 18.62
C LEU A 391 -11.66 1.58 17.45
N PHE A 392 -10.91 0.54 17.11
CA PHE A 392 -9.97 0.58 15.99
C PHE A 392 -10.68 0.60 14.63
N LEU A 393 -11.77 -0.16 14.48
CA LEU A 393 -12.63 -0.10 13.30
C LEU A 393 -13.21 1.30 13.12
N GLY A 394 -13.71 1.94 14.18
CA GLY A 394 -14.18 3.32 14.11
C GLY A 394 -13.09 4.28 13.63
N ALA A 395 -11.87 4.15 14.13
CA ALA A 395 -10.73 4.97 13.70
C ALA A 395 -10.36 4.74 12.22
N ILE A 396 -10.38 3.48 11.74
CA ILE A 396 -10.22 3.17 10.32
C ILE A 396 -11.32 3.85 9.50
N LEU A 397 -12.59 3.69 9.87
CA LEU A 397 -13.72 4.23 9.12
C LEU A 397 -13.69 5.77 9.03
N ILE A 398 -13.34 6.46 10.11
CA ILE A 398 -13.19 7.93 10.11
C ILE A 398 -12.11 8.36 9.11
N THR A 399 -10.96 7.68 9.15
CA THR A 399 -9.85 7.99 8.26
C THR A 399 -10.22 7.65 6.81
N GLU A 400 -10.90 6.53 6.56
CA GLU A 400 -11.38 6.10 5.23
C GLU A 400 -12.35 7.11 4.62
N VAL A 401 -13.28 7.66 5.41
CA VAL A 401 -14.20 8.70 4.95
C VAL A 401 -13.44 9.97 4.58
N GLY A 402 -12.54 10.45 5.44
CA GLY A 402 -11.74 11.64 5.16
C GLY A 402 -10.88 11.48 3.89
N TYR A 403 -10.29 10.31 3.74
CA TYR A 403 -9.48 9.96 2.58
C TYR A 403 -10.31 9.83 1.30
N PHE A 404 -11.45 9.14 1.34
CA PHE A 404 -12.35 8.99 0.21
C PHE A 404 -12.89 10.34 -0.27
N ILE A 405 -13.33 11.22 0.64
CA ILE A 405 -13.76 12.58 0.31
C ILE A 405 -12.64 13.34 -0.41
N ASN A 406 -11.39 13.20 0.05
CA ASN A 406 -10.25 13.82 -0.63
C ASN A 406 -10.03 13.25 -2.04
N GLN A 407 -10.08 11.92 -2.22
CA GLN A 407 -9.89 11.29 -3.53
C GLN A 407 -10.99 11.67 -4.52
N VAL A 408 -12.24 11.69 -4.08
CA VAL A 408 -13.39 12.12 -4.88
C VAL A 408 -13.26 13.59 -5.25
N GLY A 409 -12.83 14.45 -4.32
CA GLY A 409 -12.57 15.86 -4.59
C GLY A 409 -11.48 16.08 -5.65
N ILE A 410 -10.36 15.35 -5.55
CA ILE A 410 -9.28 15.41 -6.55
C ILE A 410 -9.77 14.91 -7.90
N TYR A 411 -10.48 13.78 -7.94
CA TYR A 411 -11.00 13.22 -9.17
C TYR A 411 -12.01 14.15 -9.85
N GLY A 412 -12.87 14.82 -9.06
CA GLY A 412 -13.80 15.83 -9.56
C GLY A 412 -13.09 17.06 -10.13
N TYR A 413 -12.05 17.56 -9.46
CA TYR A 413 -11.25 18.70 -9.93
C TYR A 413 -10.60 18.48 -11.30
N TYR A 414 -10.16 17.25 -11.60
CA TYR A 414 -9.54 16.93 -12.89
C TYR A 414 -10.53 16.44 -13.96
N ASN A 415 -11.84 16.36 -13.65
CA ASN A 415 -12.88 15.99 -14.62
C ASN A 415 -13.97 17.07 -14.63
N ASP A 416 -13.82 18.05 -15.53
CA ASP A 416 -14.68 19.23 -15.73
C ASP A 416 -16.19 18.94 -15.89
N ASN A 417 -16.59 17.68 -16.04
CA ASN A 417 -17.96 17.24 -16.33
C ASN A 417 -18.80 16.85 -15.10
N LEU A 418 -18.24 16.88 -13.88
CA LEU A 418 -19.04 16.58 -12.69
C LEU A 418 -19.66 17.87 -12.16
N ILE A 419 -20.96 18.08 -12.43
CA ILE A 419 -21.75 19.26 -12.01
C ILE A 419 -21.61 19.57 -10.51
N TRP A 420 -21.45 18.54 -9.66
CA TRP A 420 -21.17 18.72 -8.24
C TRP A 420 -19.73 19.16 -7.97
N ALA A 421 -18.74 18.79 -8.78
CA ALA A 421 -17.38 19.33 -8.72
C ALA A 421 -17.36 20.82 -9.10
N VAL A 422 -18.14 21.24 -10.10
CA VAL A 422 -18.30 22.65 -10.51
C VAL A 422 -19.02 23.48 -9.43
N ALA A 423 -20.04 22.92 -8.77
CA ALA A 423 -20.66 23.54 -7.59
C ALA A 423 -19.70 23.61 -6.38
N PHE A 424 -18.72 22.71 -6.31
CA PHE A 424 -17.68 22.68 -5.28
C PHE A 424 -16.49 23.63 -5.61
N GLU A 425 -16.18 23.90 -6.87
CA GLU A 425 -15.10 24.84 -7.27
C GLU A 425 -15.49 26.30 -7.14
N ARG A 426 -16.76 26.65 -7.40
CA ARG A 426 -17.20 28.06 -7.50
C ARG A 426 -17.51 28.74 -6.17
N GLY A 427 -17.36 28.05 -5.04
CA GLY A 427 -17.46 28.65 -3.70
C GLY A 427 -16.07 28.96 -3.12
N ALA A 428 -15.97 29.95 -2.22
CA ALA A 428 -14.77 30.31 -1.43
C ALA A 428 -14.14 29.17 -0.57
N TRP A 429 -14.55 27.93 -0.79
CA TRP A 429 -14.31 26.73 -0.01
C TRP A 429 -13.31 25.77 -0.67
N ALA A 430 -12.73 26.10 -1.83
CA ALA A 430 -11.76 25.23 -2.52
C ALA A 430 -10.47 25.00 -1.69
N ILE A 431 -10.04 26.00 -0.91
CA ILE A 431 -8.89 25.91 0.00
C ILE A 431 -9.22 25.10 1.26
N ASP A 432 -10.46 25.16 1.77
CA ASP A 432 -10.89 24.46 2.98
C ASP A 432 -11.02 22.94 2.82
N LYS A 433 -11.11 22.42 1.58
CA LYS A 433 -11.45 21.01 1.32
C LYS A 433 -10.26 20.05 1.43
N VAL A 434 -9.12 20.43 0.86
CA VAL A 434 -7.86 19.70 1.09
C VAL A 434 -7.52 19.77 2.57
N TRP A 435 -7.84 20.90 3.22
CA TRP A 435 -7.64 21.11 4.65
C TRP A 435 -8.51 20.17 5.50
N LEU A 436 -9.83 20.13 5.27
CA LEU A 436 -10.77 19.28 6.00
C LEU A 436 -10.43 17.78 5.85
N GLY A 437 -10.15 17.33 4.63
CA GLY A 437 -9.68 15.97 4.36
C GLY A 437 -8.37 15.66 5.08
N SER A 438 -7.42 16.60 5.10
CA SER A 438 -6.17 16.48 5.85
C SER A 438 -6.39 16.40 7.36
N TRP A 439 -7.34 17.16 7.91
CA TRP A 439 -7.71 17.09 9.33
C TRP A 439 -8.36 15.77 9.72
N PHE A 440 -9.33 15.27 8.95
CA PHE A 440 -9.93 13.96 9.21
C PHE A 440 -8.90 12.84 9.13
N ASN A 441 -8.00 12.90 8.14
CA ASN A 441 -6.89 11.95 8.05
C ASN A 441 -5.96 12.06 9.25
N LEU A 442 -5.58 13.28 9.66
CA LEU A 442 -4.66 13.51 10.76
C LEU A 442 -5.24 13.05 12.10
N VAL A 443 -6.50 13.38 12.38
CA VAL A 443 -7.21 12.93 13.59
C VAL A 443 -7.37 11.41 13.56
N GLY A 444 -7.87 10.87 12.45
CA GLY A 444 -8.10 9.44 12.29
C GLY A 444 -6.84 8.61 12.43
N ILE A 445 -5.74 9.02 11.79
CA ILE A 445 -4.45 8.33 11.89
C ILE A 445 -3.82 8.52 13.26
N SER A 446 -3.93 9.70 13.88
CA SER A 446 -3.47 9.90 15.26
C SER A 446 -4.20 8.97 16.23
N LEU A 447 -5.50 8.77 16.04
CA LEU A 447 -6.29 7.80 16.80
C LEU A 447 -5.82 6.37 16.53
N ILE A 448 -5.72 5.96 15.26
CA ILE A 448 -5.19 4.65 14.85
C ILE A 448 -3.82 4.39 15.52
N TYR A 449 -2.94 5.38 15.48
CA TYR A 449 -1.59 5.33 16.05
C TYR A 449 -1.61 5.14 17.58
N LEU A 450 -2.31 6.00 18.30
CA LEU A 450 -2.40 5.95 19.77
C LEU A 450 -2.99 4.62 20.25
N LEU A 451 -4.01 4.14 19.54
CA LEU A 451 -4.64 2.86 19.83
C LEU A 451 -3.71 1.69 19.54
N ALA A 452 -3.04 1.68 18.40
CA ALA A 452 -2.15 0.59 18.02
C ALA A 452 -0.97 0.46 18.98
N ILE A 453 -0.34 1.57 19.40
CA ILE A 453 0.73 1.53 20.42
C ILE A 453 0.22 1.03 21.76
N ARG A 454 -0.95 1.51 22.21
CA ARG A 454 -1.54 1.09 23.48
C ARG A 454 -1.82 -0.40 23.50
N PHE A 455 -2.29 -0.95 22.38
CA PHE A 455 -2.69 -2.35 22.27
C PHE A 455 -1.53 -3.30 21.96
N ALA A 456 -0.52 -2.84 21.20
CA ALA A 456 0.70 -3.61 20.91
C ALA A 456 1.54 -3.93 22.16
N LYS A 457 1.34 -3.20 23.26
CA LYS A 457 1.96 -3.48 24.56
C LYS A 457 1.29 -4.62 25.34
N GLN A 458 0.13 -5.09 24.90
CA GLN A 458 -0.73 -5.98 25.68
C GLN A 458 -0.88 -7.38 25.04
N THR A 459 -0.12 -7.71 24.00
CA THR A 459 -0.16 -9.02 23.34
C THR A 459 0.80 -10.03 23.96
N ARG A 460 0.34 -11.29 24.05
CA ARG A 460 1.08 -12.45 24.57
C ARG A 460 2.27 -12.83 23.67
N LYS A 461 3.18 -13.64 24.22
CA LYS A 461 4.44 -14.06 23.56
C LYS A 461 4.17 -14.92 22.30
N PRO A 462 5.09 -14.93 21.32
CA PRO A 462 4.97 -15.68 20.07
C PRO A 462 4.84 -17.20 20.21
N THR A 463 5.20 -17.79 21.35
CA THR A 463 5.22 -19.24 21.57
C THR A 463 3.83 -19.88 21.71
N GLU A 464 2.75 -19.11 21.64
CA GLU A 464 1.36 -19.59 21.67
C GLU A 464 0.72 -19.69 20.27
N LEU A 465 1.51 -19.61 19.18
CA LEU A 465 1.04 -19.61 17.78
C LEU A 465 1.26 -20.94 17.04
#